data_AF-A0A1Q8AMZ1-F1
#
_entry.id   AF-A0A1Q8AMZ1-F1
#
_cell.length_a   1.000
_cell.length_b   1.000
_cell.length_c   1.000
_cell.angle_alpha   90.00
_cell.angle_beta   90.00
_cell.angle_gamma   90.00
#
_symmetry.space_group_name_H-M   'P 1'
#
loop_
_entity.id
_entity.type
_entity.pdbx_description
1 polymer ?
#
loop_
_entity_poly.entity_id
_entity_poly.type
_entity_poly.pdbx_seq_one_letter_code
_entity_poly.pdbx_strand_id
1 'polypeptide(L)'
;MTEIAAPRLVVTDALGRRIVPIDKPLFTIGRRSETDLRLPGADISRVHAEISLENATCIIRDKQSRFGTFVNGERMTEKVLAHGDQIRFGQAGDTEIVFFVDDEAPSVEKSAVSAASELRQMAALLEGLRALGSGRVLDEVLALVLDSAIDVTGAERGFIMLANREKQLEFKMARARGKVTLPGRTFETSRKIPETVFATGRQTIVEDLLDGELAQLHTGTVALGIRHVLCTPLRLVRYVERAEQRGAEEIIGVLYLDSRERGALKSSAAQSALDTLSAEAALAIENARLYREALDKAKFEQELKVAAAIQQALLPPPNRDGAFFSTAAASIACRAVGGDFYDYVDLPSGEFGFIVGDVAGKGSPAALLAAAVLGMFSAEATYQGSAASLITRLNHGLFRRAIEARFLTTFYGTLGPNGRFTYCNAGHNAPILVSSSGLRRLETGGVVLGLFEHAAFDEETLTLQPGDLIVPPHRVRDFTENKPATSRDERAARRRPLILCRFSAERRRHGCAGSL
;
A
#
# COMPACT_ATOMS: atom_id res chain seq x y z
N MET A 1 28.16 -6.27 -49.75
CA MET A 1 29.27 -7.09 -49.22
C MET A 1 29.33 -6.81 -47.74
N THR A 2 28.86 -7.76 -46.93
CA THR A 2 28.82 -7.64 -45.47
C THR A 2 30.26 -7.63 -44.96
N GLU A 3 30.69 -6.55 -44.32
CA GLU A 3 31.98 -6.51 -43.60
C GLU A 3 31.96 -7.63 -42.55
N ILE A 4 32.88 -8.60 -42.68
CA ILE A 4 33.09 -9.63 -41.67
C ILE A 4 33.73 -8.93 -40.48
N ALA A 5 33.05 -8.93 -39.33
CA ALA A 5 33.53 -8.32 -38.11
C ALA A 5 34.89 -8.92 -37.69
N ALA A 6 35.82 -8.06 -37.26
CA ALA A 6 37.16 -8.50 -36.89
C ALA A 6 37.12 -9.30 -35.55
N PRO A 7 37.84 -10.43 -35.45
CA PRO A 7 37.90 -11.23 -34.23
C PRO A 7 38.49 -10.44 -33.06
N ARG A 8 38.01 -10.69 -31.83
CA ARG A 8 38.40 -9.95 -30.63
C ARG A 8 38.42 -10.80 -29.37
N LEU A 9 39.18 -10.36 -28.38
CA LEU A 9 39.21 -10.92 -27.03
C LEU A 9 38.51 -9.97 -26.07
N VAL A 10 37.60 -10.48 -25.25
CA VAL A 10 37.09 -9.76 -24.07
C VAL A 10 37.90 -10.23 -22.88
N VAL A 11 38.62 -9.32 -22.25
CA VAL A 11 39.49 -9.58 -21.09
C VAL A 11 38.89 -8.88 -19.88
N THR A 12 38.61 -9.64 -18.83
CA THR A 12 38.14 -9.13 -17.53
C THR A 12 39.21 -9.45 -16.50
N ASP A 13 39.87 -8.42 -15.97
CA ASP A 13 40.90 -8.53 -14.94
C ASP A 13 40.72 -7.43 -13.87
N ALA A 14 41.69 -7.28 -12.95
CA ALA A 14 41.66 -6.28 -11.88
C ALA A 14 41.60 -4.81 -12.37
N LEU A 15 41.90 -4.55 -13.65
CA LEU A 15 41.80 -3.23 -14.28
C LEU A 15 40.43 -3.00 -14.95
N GLY A 16 39.53 -4.00 -14.88
CA GLY A 16 38.19 -3.96 -15.46
C GLY A 16 38.07 -4.76 -16.75
N ARG A 17 36.94 -4.60 -17.43
CA ARG A 17 36.63 -5.29 -18.69
C ARG A 17 37.10 -4.47 -19.88
N ARG A 18 37.90 -5.06 -20.76
CA ARG A 18 38.40 -4.44 -22.01
C ARG A 18 38.21 -5.36 -23.21
N ILE A 19 37.98 -4.75 -24.37
CA ILE A 19 37.87 -5.44 -25.66
C ILE A 19 39.17 -5.20 -26.42
N VAL A 20 39.82 -6.28 -26.84
CA VAL A 20 41.12 -6.24 -27.53
C VAL A 20 40.94 -6.86 -28.93
N PRO A 21 40.98 -6.06 -30.00
CA PRO A 21 40.85 -6.57 -31.37
C PRO A 21 42.09 -7.39 -31.75
N ILE A 22 41.88 -8.47 -32.51
CA ILE A 22 42.94 -9.25 -33.14
C ILE A 22 43.09 -8.71 -34.55
N ASP A 23 43.91 -7.67 -34.69
CA ASP A 23 44.12 -6.89 -35.92
C ASP A 23 45.43 -7.23 -36.65
N LYS A 24 46.23 -8.16 -36.11
CA LYS A 24 47.51 -8.59 -36.66
C LYS A 24 47.46 -10.05 -37.13
N PRO A 25 48.18 -10.41 -38.21
CA PRO A 25 48.31 -11.80 -38.66
C PRO A 25 48.86 -12.74 -37.57
N LEU A 26 49.70 -12.18 -36.69
CA LEU A 26 50.24 -12.85 -35.52
C LEU A 26 50.04 -11.93 -34.31
N PHE A 27 49.21 -12.36 -33.37
CA PHE A 27 48.85 -11.62 -32.17
C PHE A 27 49.45 -12.29 -30.93
N THR A 28 50.33 -11.60 -30.22
CA THR A 28 51.12 -12.17 -29.13
C THR A 28 50.54 -11.84 -27.76
N ILE A 29 50.59 -12.81 -26.84
CA ILE A 29 50.02 -12.71 -25.50
C ILE A 29 51.12 -13.05 -24.49
N GLY A 30 51.33 -12.21 -23.48
CA GLY A 30 52.32 -12.51 -22.46
C GLY A 30 52.50 -11.41 -21.41
N ARG A 31 53.52 -11.60 -20.57
CA ARG A 31 53.83 -10.67 -19.46
C ARG A 31 54.64 -9.45 -19.88
N ARG A 32 55.36 -9.53 -21.01
CA ARG A 32 56.18 -8.41 -21.51
C ARG A 32 55.28 -7.26 -21.97
N SER A 33 55.80 -6.04 -21.88
CA SER A 33 55.11 -4.86 -22.43
C SER A 33 55.06 -4.83 -23.95
N GLU A 34 55.92 -5.62 -24.60
CA GLU A 34 56.04 -5.73 -26.06
C GLU A 34 54.97 -6.64 -26.70
N THR A 35 54.20 -7.40 -25.91
CA THR A 35 53.15 -8.28 -26.42
C THR A 35 51.85 -7.52 -26.66
N ASP A 36 51.09 -7.94 -27.66
CA ASP A 36 49.84 -7.28 -28.07
C ASP A 36 48.76 -7.33 -26.98
N LEU A 37 48.64 -8.46 -26.27
CA LEU A 37 47.88 -8.55 -25.01
C LEU A 37 48.81 -8.77 -23.83
N ARG A 38 49.00 -7.72 -23.04
CA ARG A 38 49.80 -7.76 -21.81
C ARG A 38 48.97 -8.26 -20.62
N LEU A 39 49.42 -9.38 -20.03
CA LEU A 39 48.87 -9.96 -18.81
C LEU A 39 49.93 -9.94 -17.69
N PRO A 40 49.78 -9.13 -16.63
CA PRO A 40 50.84 -8.89 -15.65
C PRO A 40 51.11 -10.04 -14.65
N GLY A 41 50.39 -11.16 -14.73
CA GLY A 41 50.47 -12.29 -13.79
C GLY A 41 51.86 -12.92 -13.68
N ALA A 42 52.28 -13.27 -12.45
CA ALA A 42 53.59 -13.90 -12.20
C ALA A 42 53.72 -15.29 -12.84
N ASP A 43 52.59 -15.94 -13.04
CA ASP A 43 52.37 -17.24 -13.69
C ASP A 43 52.20 -17.13 -15.22
N ILE A 44 52.28 -15.92 -15.78
CA ILE A 44 52.29 -15.69 -17.22
C ILE A 44 53.75 -15.61 -17.72
N SER A 45 54.09 -16.45 -18.71
CA SER A 45 55.38 -16.37 -19.41
C SER A 45 55.60 -15.03 -20.12
N ARG A 46 56.86 -14.67 -20.38
CA ARG A 46 57.24 -13.42 -21.10
C ARG A 46 56.52 -13.29 -22.43
N VAL A 47 56.51 -14.37 -23.20
CA VAL A 47 55.63 -14.63 -24.35
C VAL A 47 54.97 -15.97 -24.01
N HIS A 48 53.66 -15.98 -23.82
CA HIS A 48 52.91 -17.11 -23.30
C HIS A 48 52.24 -17.90 -24.42
N ALA A 49 51.53 -17.19 -25.28
CA ALA A 49 50.82 -17.75 -26.41
C ALA A 49 50.81 -16.76 -27.57
N GLU A 50 50.45 -17.26 -28.74
CA GLU A 50 50.17 -16.45 -29.92
C GLU A 50 48.89 -16.92 -30.59
N ILE A 51 48.18 -15.99 -31.22
CA ILE A 51 47.02 -16.27 -32.06
C ILE A 51 47.43 -15.94 -33.50
N SER A 52 47.38 -16.92 -34.40
CA SER A 52 47.52 -16.67 -35.85
C SER A 52 46.15 -16.53 -36.50
N LEU A 53 46.04 -15.55 -37.40
CA LEU A 53 44.85 -15.35 -38.22
C LEU A 53 45.13 -15.88 -39.63
N GLU A 54 44.61 -17.06 -39.94
CA GLU A 54 44.82 -17.76 -41.22
C GLU A 54 43.45 -18.04 -41.87
N ASN A 55 43.21 -17.56 -43.10
CA ASN A 55 41.95 -17.80 -43.85
C ASN A 55 40.66 -17.54 -43.05
N ALA A 56 40.60 -16.44 -42.29
CA ALA A 56 39.50 -16.08 -41.39
C ALA A 56 39.26 -17.05 -40.21
N THR A 57 40.23 -17.91 -39.91
CA THR A 57 40.24 -18.75 -38.70
C THR A 57 41.33 -18.29 -37.74
N CYS A 58 41.02 -18.22 -36.45
CA CYS A 58 41.96 -17.87 -35.39
C CYS A 58 42.49 -19.15 -34.75
N ILE A 59 43.81 -19.35 -34.77
CA ILE A 59 44.46 -20.51 -34.16
C ILE A 59 45.32 -20.02 -33.01
N ILE A 60 45.03 -20.48 -31.80
CA ILE A 60 45.87 -20.21 -30.63
C ILE A 60 46.94 -21.28 -30.48
N ARG A 61 48.18 -20.86 -30.21
CA ARG A 61 49.35 -21.72 -29.97
C ARG A 61 50.03 -21.33 -28.67
N ASP A 62 50.29 -22.31 -27.81
CA ASP A 62 51.08 -22.13 -26.59
C ASP A 62 52.57 -22.09 -26.94
N LYS A 63 53.29 -21.06 -26.48
CA LYS A 63 54.72 -20.88 -26.77
C LYS A 63 55.60 -21.53 -25.70
N GLN A 64 55.31 -22.80 -25.39
CA GLN A 64 55.97 -23.57 -24.33
C GLN A 64 55.92 -22.83 -22.98
N SER A 65 54.73 -22.34 -22.63
CA SER A 65 54.53 -21.58 -21.41
C SER A 65 54.78 -22.45 -20.18
N ARG A 66 55.26 -21.83 -19.09
CA ARG A 66 55.60 -22.57 -17.86
C ARG A 66 54.38 -23.22 -17.21
N PHE A 67 53.22 -22.58 -17.29
CA PHE A 67 52.01 -22.97 -16.58
C PHE A 67 50.86 -23.40 -17.51
N GLY A 68 51.04 -23.30 -18.82
CA GLY A 68 50.09 -23.78 -19.83
C GLY A 68 49.03 -22.77 -20.23
N THR A 69 48.57 -22.91 -21.47
CA THR A 69 47.35 -22.30 -22.02
C THR A 69 46.20 -23.31 -21.95
N PHE A 70 45.01 -22.83 -21.56
CA PHE A 70 43.80 -23.62 -21.46
C PHE A 70 42.67 -22.98 -22.25
N VAL A 71 41.90 -23.77 -22.98
CA VAL A 71 40.70 -23.31 -23.69
C VAL A 71 39.52 -24.19 -23.28
N ASN A 72 38.47 -23.58 -22.74
CA ASN A 72 37.31 -24.25 -22.13
C ASN A 72 37.72 -25.28 -21.04
N GLY A 73 38.75 -24.94 -20.26
CA GLY A 73 39.27 -25.77 -19.17
C GLY A 73 40.29 -26.84 -19.58
N GLU A 74 40.43 -27.15 -20.87
CA GLU A 74 41.37 -28.14 -21.38
C GLU A 74 42.73 -27.53 -21.72
N ARG A 75 43.82 -28.14 -21.26
CA ARG A 75 45.19 -27.70 -21.59
C ARG A 75 45.50 -28.02 -23.05
N MET A 76 46.07 -27.07 -23.77
CA MET A 76 46.30 -27.18 -25.21
C MET A 76 47.70 -26.70 -25.62
N THR A 77 48.21 -27.23 -26.74
CA THR A 77 49.42 -26.75 -27.43
C THR A 77 49.09 -25.97 -28.70
N GLU A 78 48.08 -26.42 -29.45
CA GLU A 78 47.45 -25.69 -30.55
C GLU A 78 45.94 -25.96 -30.58
N LYS A 79 45.11 -24.94 -30.86
CA LYS A 79 43.66 -25.09 -31.03
C LYS A 79 43.07 -24.01 -31.94
N VAL A 80 42.11 -24.38 -32.80
CA VAL A 80 41.29 -23.42 -33.54
C VAL A 80 40.23 -22.85 -32.59
N LEU A 81 40.18 -21.53 -32.46
CA LEU A 81 39.24 -20.83 -31.57
C LEU A 81 37.86 -20.68 -32.23
N ALA A 82 36.82 -21.02 -31.48
CA ALA A 82 35.42 -20.81 -31.83
C ALA A 82 34.81 -19.65 -31.03
N HIS A 83 33.78 -19.00 -31.59
CA HIS A 83 33.05 -17.94 -30.90
C HIS A 83 32.58 -18.40 -29.50
N GLY A 84 32.87 -17.61 -28.47
CA GLY A 84 32.53 -17.89 -27.07
C GLY A 84 33.56 -18.73 -26.31
N ASP A 85 34.66 -19.15 -26.93
CA ASP A 85 35.72 -19.92 -26.26
C ASP A 85 36.33 -19.14 -25.10
N GLN A 86 36.36 -19.77 -23.92
CA GLN A 86 36.99 -19.24 -22.72
C GLN A 86 38.46 -19.63 -22.70
N ILE A 87 39.34 -18.64 -22.65
CA ILE A 87 40.79 -18.82 -22.66
C ILE A 87 41.33 -18.46 -21.28
N ARG A 88 42.20 -19.31 -20.75
CA ARG A 88 42.91 -19.07 -19.49
C ARG A 88 44.39 -19.33 -19.68
N PHE A 89 45.20 -18.40 -19.22
CA PHE A 89 46.66 -18.51 -19.24
C PHE A 89 47.17 -18.64 -17.82
N GLY A 90 48.09 -19.58 -17.57
CA GLY A 90 48.66 -19.74 -16.24
C GLY A 90 47.79 -20.53 -15.26
N GLN A 91 48.03 -20.35 -13.97
CA GLN A 91 47.33 -21.01 -12.87
C GLN A 91 46.36 -20.08 -12.14
N ALA A 92 46.62 -18.78 -12.11
CA ALA A 92 45.72 -17.79 -11.53
C ALA A 92 44.46 -17.68 -12.40
N GLY A 93 43.30 -17.92 -11.78
CA GLY A 93 41.98 -17.77 -12.42
C GLY A 93 41.50 -16.32 -12.47
N ASP A 94 42.38 -15.37 -12.16
CA ASP A 94 42.04 -13.98 -11.85
C ASP A 94 41.80 -13.14 -13.12
N THR A 95 41.94 -13.74 -14.30
CA THR A 95 41.69 -13.09 -15.59
C THR A 95 40.82 -13.99 -16.44
N GLU A 96 39.60 -13.54 -16.71
CA GLU A 96 38.69 -14.20 -17.63
C GLU A 96 38.91 -13.64 -19.04
N ILE A 97 39.16 -14.51 -20.00
CA ILE A 97 39.33 -14.13 -21.40
C ILE A 97 38.34 -14.94 -22.22
N VAL A 98 37.57 -14.28 -23.08
CA VAL A 98 36.62 -14.94 -23.97
C VAL A 98 36.82 -14.43 -25.40
N PHE A 99 36.87 -15.35 -26.35
CA PHE A 99 37.09 -15.06 -27.77
C PHE A 99 35.77 -14.87 -28.52
N PHE A 100 35.68 -13.85 -29.37
CA PHE A 100 34.50 -13.55 -30.19
C PHE A 100 34.88 -13.34 -31.65
N VAL A 101 34.06 -13.90 -32.54
CA VAL A 101 34.10 -13.66 -33.99
C VAL A 101 32.95 -12.75 -34.43
N ASP A 102 31.91 -12.58 -33.58
CA ASP A 102 30.72 -11.76 -33.85
C ASP A 102 30.45 -10.75 -32.73
N ASP A 103 29.54 -9.80 -32.98
CA ASP A 103 29.34 -8.63 -32.11
C ASP A 103 28.68 -8.94 -30.74
N GLU A 104 28.30 -10.20 -30.50
CA GLU A 104 27.61 -10.62 -29.28
C GLU A 104 28.60 -11.09 -28.21
N ALA A 105 28.79 -10.28 -27.17
CA ALA A 105 29.37 -10.76 -25.92
C ALA A 105 28.34 -11.56 -25.09
N PRO A 106 28.74 -12.49 -24.22
CA PRO A 106 27.81 -13.30 -23.45
C PRO A 106 27.38 -12.54 -22.19
N SER A 107 26.16 -12.86 -21.75
CA SER A 107 25.55 -12.71 -20.41
C SER A 107 24.85 -11.41 -19.98
N VAL A 108 24.38 -10.56 -20.91
CA VAL A 108 23.33 -9.57 -20.57
C VAL A 108 21.98 -10.27 -20.33
N GLU A 109 21.62 -11.24 -21.18
CA GLU A 109 20.40 -12.02 -21.02
C GLU A 109 20.39 -12.87 -19.74
N LYS A 110 21.50 -13.55 -19.39
CA LYS A 110 21.57 -14.35 -18.16
C LYS A 110 21.40 -13.50 -16.89
N SER A 111 21.99 -12.30 -16.88
CA SER A 111 21.86 -11.37 -15.75
C SER A 111 20.44 -10.83 -15.61
N ALA A 112 19.78 -10.54 -16.74
CA ALA A 112 18.40 -10.10 -16.76
C ALA A 112 17.40 -11.19 -16.34
N VAL A 113 17.62 -12.42 -16.79
CA VAL A 113 16.83 -13.59 -16.36
C VAL A 113 17.01 -13.85 -14.87
N SER A 114 18.22 -13.69 -14.33
CA SER A 114 18.49 -13.79 -12.89
C SER A 114 17.78 -12.70 -12.10
N ALA A 115 17.92 -11.44 -12.50
CA ALA A 115 17.25 -10.31 -11.84
C ALA A 115 15.71 -10.42 -11.91
N ALA A 116 15.18 -10.84 -13.06
CA ALA A 116 13.76 -11.16 -13.23
C ALA A 116 13.31 -12.29 -12.27
N SER A 117 14.12 -13.33 -12.11
CA SER A 117 13.86 -14.42 -11.17
C SER A 117 13.88 -13.96 -9.72
N GLU A 118 14.84 -13.12 -9.32
CA GLU A 118 14.91 -12.54 -7.97
C GLU A 118 13.69 -11.66 -7.68
N LEU A 119 13.27 -10.83 -8.64
CA LEU A 119 12.06 -10.00 -8.52
C LEU A 119 10.80 -10.86 -8.37
N ARG A 120 10.66 -11.96 -9.14
CA ARG A 120 9.55 -12.92 -8.97
C ARG A 120 9.56 -13.56 -7.60
N GLN A 121 10.74 -13.99 -7.14
CA GLN A 121 10.87 -14.65 -5.83
C GLN A 121 10.52 -13.68 -4.70
N MET A 122 10.95 -12.42 -4.80
CA MET A 122 10.57 -11.38 -3.85
C MET A 122 9.06 -11.09 -3.91
N ALA A 123 8.47 -10.97 -5.09
CA ALA A 123 7.03 -10.78 -5.26
C ALA A 123 6.21 -11.94 -4.66
N ALA A 124 6.64 -13.19 -4.85
CA ALA A 124 6.02 -14.37 -4.23
C ALA A 124 6.19 -14.39 -2.70
N LEU A 125 7.36 -13.99 -2.20
CA LEU A 125 7.59 -13.83 -0.76
C LEU A 125 6.71 -12.74 -0.16
N LEU A 126 6.46 -11.64 -0.87
CA LEU A 126 5.54 -10.58 -0.40
C LEU A 126 4.09 -11.06 -0.28
N GLU A 127 3.66 -12.04 -1.07
CA GLU A 127 2.38 -12.72 -0.84
C GLU A 127 2.38 -13.55 0.45
N GLY A 128 3.49 -14.25 0.74
CA GLY A 128 3.65 -15.03 1.98
C GLY A 128 3.87 -14.17 3.23
N LEU A 129 4.52 -13.01 3.10
CA LEU A 129 4.89 -12.09 4.18
C LEU A 129 3.77 -11.12 4.56
N ARG A 130 2.52 -11.35 4.10
CA ARG A 130 1.28 -10.68 4.55
C ARG A 130 1.10 -10.67 6.07
N ALA A 131 1.90 -11.44 6.82
CA ALA A 131 1.90 -11.49 8.28
C ALA A 131 2.99 -10.68 9.02
N LEU A 132 4.04 -10.18 8.36
CA LEU A 132 5.27 -9.72 9.06
C LEU A 132 5.58 -8.21 9.07
N GLY A 133 4.71 -7.37 8.49
CA GLY A 133 4.62 -5.95 8.87
C GLY A 133 5.82 -5.04 8.54
N SER A 134 6.51 -5.21 7.41
CA SER A 134 7.53 -4.25 6.97
C SER A 134 6.90 -3.10 6.17
N GLY A 135 6.99 -1.87 6.70
CA GLY A 135 6.47 -0.66 6.04
C GLY A 135 7.30 -0.12 4.88
N ARG A 136 8.42 -0.77 4.52
CA ARG A 136 9.40 -0.33 3.51
C ARG A 136 9.47 -1.20 2.25
N VAL A 137 8.55 -2.15 2.11
CA VAL A 137 8.52 -3.11 0.99
C VAL A 137 8.58 -2.42 -0.38
N LEU A 138 7.76 -1.38 -0.59
CA LEU A 138 7.72 -0.70 -1.89
C LEU A 138 9.06 -0.04 -2.23
N ASP A 139 9.71 0.61 -1.25
CA ASP A 139 10.99 1.28 -1.47
C ASP A 139 12.11 0.28 -1.76
N GLU A 140 12.08 -0.89 -1.11
CA GLU A 140 13.01 -2.00 -1.35
C GLU A 140 12.83 -2.60 -2.76
N VAL A 141 11.58 -2.81 -3.20
CA VAL A 141 11.29 -3.29 -4.56
C VAL A 141 11.72 -2.28 -5.61
N LEU A 142 11.39 -0.99 -5.42
CA LEU A 142 11.83 0.07 -6.34
C LEU A 142 13.35 0.16 -6.44
N ALA A 143 14.05 0.00 -5.32
CA ALA A 143 15.50 -0.03 -5.28
C ALA A 143 16.08 -1.21 -6.06
N LEU A 144 15.54 -2.41 -5.83
CA LEU A 144 15.98 -3.64 -6.50
C LEU A 144 15.76 -3.57 -8.02
N VAL A 145 14.60 -3.07 -8.46
CA VAL A 145 14.30 -2.86 -9.89
C VAL A 145 15.33 -1.91 -10.51
N LEU A 146 15.60 -0.77 -9.87
CA LEU A 146 16.53 0.22 -10.38
C LEU A 146 17.98 -0.31 -10.43
N ASP A 147 18.44 -0.96 -9.37
CA ASP A 147 19.78 -1.57 -9.33
C ASP A 147 19.93 -2.61 -10.44
N SER A 148 18.93 -3.50 -10.58
CA SER A 148 18.92 -4.52 -11.64
C SER A 148 18.94 -3.90 -13.04
N ALA A 149 18.14 -2.87 -13.27
CA ALA A 149 18.09 -2.18 -14.56
C ALA A 149 19.41 -1.49 -14.89
N ILE A 150 20.04 -0.84 -13.91
CA ILE A 150 21.35 -0.19 -14.06
C ILE A 150 22.43 -1.24 -14.37
N ASP A 151 22.44 -2.36 -13.64
CA ASP A 151 23.45 -3.41 -13.81
C ASP A 151 23.30 -4.14 -15.16
N VAL A 152 22.07 -4.43 -15.58
CA VAL A 152 21.77 -5.10 -16.86
C VAL A 152 22.10 -4.22 -18.07
N THR A 153 21.78 -2.92 -17.99
CA THR A 153 21.93 -1.99 -19.12
C THR A 153 23.27 -1.25 -19.12
N GLY A 154 24.03 -1.34 -18.04
CA GLY A 154 25.25 -0.55 -17.85
C GLY A 154 24.98 0.96 -17.70
N ALA A 155 23.75 1.37 -17.40
CA ALA A 155 23.41 2.77 -17.17
C ALA A 155 24.26 3.38 -16.03
N GLU A 156 24.38 4.70 -16.01
CA GLU A 156 25.02 5.39 -14.88
C GLU A 156 24.01 5.67 -13.78
N ARG A 157 22.78 6.01 -14.18
CA ARG A 157 21.69 6.38 -13.27
C ARG A 157 20.35 5.94 -13.85
N GLY A 158 19.37 5.84 -12.97
CA GLY A 158 17.99 5.59 -13.33
C GLY A 158 17.01 6.15 -12.31
N PHE A 159 15.76 6.32 -12.74
CA PHE A 159 14.66 6.66 -11.85
C PHE A 159 13.35 6.01 -12.28
N ILE A 160 12.45 5.84 -11.32
CA ILE A 160 11.09 5.34 -11.53
C ILE A 160 10.08 6.46 -11.24
N MET A 161 9.15 6.64 -12.17
CA MET A 161 7.94 7.42 -11.93
C MET A 161 6.73 6.50 -12.00
N LEU A 162 5.83 6.59 -11.01
CA LEU A 162 4.60 5.80 -10.97
C LEU A 162 3.39 6.72 -11.18
N ALA A 163 2.39 6.21 -11.88
CA ALA A 163 1.14 6.92 -12.10
C ALA A 163 0.28 6.90 -10.84
N ASN A 164 -0.26 8.06 -10.48
CA ASN A 164 -1.27 8.18 -9.44
C ASN A 164 -2.67 7.82 -9.98
N ARG A 165 -3.70 7.96 -9.14
CA ARG A 165 -5.09 7.66 -9.50
C ARG A 165 -5.64 8.55 -10.62
N GLU A 166 -5.06 9.74 -10.80
CA GLU A 166 -5.40 10.70 -11.86
C GLU A 166 -4.57 10.49 -13.13
N LYS A 167 -3.82 9.37 -13.21
CA LYS A 167 -2.92 9.03 -14.31
C LYS A 167 -1.81 10.06 -14.53
N GLN A 168 -1.43 10.79 -13.48
CA GLN A 168 -0.27 11.69 -13.50
C GLN A 168 0.96 10.97 -12.96
N LEU A 169 2.10 11.14 -13.62
CA LEU A 169 3.37 10.53 -13.19
C LEU A 169 3.96 11.28 -11.99
N GLU A 170 4.23 10.54 -10.92
CA GLU A 170 4.91 11.01 -9.74
C GLU A 170 6.28 10.34 -9.61
N PHE A 171 7.32 11.14 -9.40
CA PHE A 171 8.65 10.62 -9.08
C PHE A 171 8.62 9.81 -7.77
N LYS A 172 9.21 8.61 -7.78
CA LYS A 172 9.28 7.76 -6.58
C LYS A 172 10.71 7.53 -6.09
N MET A 173 11.63 7.19 -6.98
CA MET A 173 13.00 6.88 -6.58
C MET A 173 13.98 7.11 -7.74
N ALA A 174 15.20 7.50 -7.40
CA ALA A 174 16.33 7.49 -8.32
C ALA A 174 17.56 6.83 -7.68
N ARG A 175 18.35 6.14 -8.50
CA ARG A 175 19.57 5.46 -8.10
C ARG A 175 20.68 5.64 -9.13
N ALA A 176 21.92 5.56 -8.67
CA ALA A 176 23.12 5.52 -9.50
C ALA A 176 23.84 4.17 -9.32
N ARG A 177 24.77 3.88 -10.24
CA ARG A 177 25.68 2.74 -10.16
C ARG A 177 26.34 2.66 -8.76
N GLY A 178 26.52 1.44 -8.27
CA GLY A 178 27.01 1.21 -6.91
C GLY A 178 25.92 1.36 -5.84
N LYS A 179 24.63 1.24 -6.22
CA LYS A 179 23.49 1.17 -5.30
C LYS A 179 23.29 2.46 -4.47
N VAL A 180 23.62 3.60 -5.06
CA VAL A 180 23.54 4.91 -4.41
C VAL A 180 22.19 5.57 -4.70
N THR A 181 21.42 5.88 -3.66
CA THR A 181 20.16 6.64 -3.80
C THR A 181 20.45 8.11 -4.10
N LEU A 182 19.80 8.65 -5.13
CA LEU A 182 19.96 10.04 -5.55
C LEU A 182 18.82 10.92 -5.01
N PRO A 183 19.10 12.18 -4.65
CA PRO A 183 18.08 13.12 -4.21
C PRO A 183 17.10 13.47 -5.35
N GLY A 184 15.81 13.59 -5.05
CA GLY A 184 14.75 13.75 -6.06
C GLY A 184 14.84 14.99 -6.96
N ARG A 185 15.64 15.99 -6.59
CA ARG A 185 15.87 17.21 -7.39
C ARG A 185 16.74 16.99 -8.63
N THR A 186 17.51 15.90 -8.67
CA THR A 186 18.49 15.66 -9.74
C THR A 186 17.85 15.34 -11.10
N PHE A 187 16.54 15.02 -11.12
CA PHE A 187 15.81 14.55 -12.31
C PHE A 187 14.60 15.42 -12.69
N GLU A 188 14.42 16.58 -12.05
CA GLU A 188 13.28 17.48 -12.30
C GLU A 188 13.22 17.97 -13.77
N THR A 189 14.35 17.96 -14.47
CA THR A 189 14.49 18.42 -15.85
C THR A 189 14.05 17.41 -16.92
N SER A 190 13.84 16.13 -16.57
CA SER A 190 13.65 15.04 -17.54
C SER A 190 12.22 14.47 -17.57
N ARG A 191 11.17 15.31 -17.53
CA ARG A 191 9.76 14.84 -17.51
C ARG A 191 9.16 14.46 -18.87
N LYS A 192 9.55 15.15 -19.94
CA LYS A 192 8.90 15.01 -21.25
C LYS A 192 9.00 13.61 -21.86
N ILE A 193 10.16 12.96 -21.71
CA ILE A 193 10.38 11.58 -22.19
C ILE A 193 9.52 10.58 -21.39
N PRO A 194 9.59 10.54 -20.03
CA PRO A 194 8.65 9.81 -19.19
C PRO A 194 7.17 9.98 -19.56
N GLU A 195 6.71 11.22 -19.71
CA GLU A 195 5.32 11.54 -20.03
C GLU A 195 4.91 11.01 -21.41
N THR A 196 5.80 11.12 -22.41
CA THR A 196 5.56 10.59 -23.76
C THR A 196 5.51 9.07 -23.75
N VAL A 197 6.44 8.41 -23.06
CA VAL A 197 6.48 6.94 -22.93
C VAL A 197 5.25 6.42 -22.20
N PHE A 198 4.82 7.10 -21.14
CA PHE A 198 3.62 6.75 -20.40
C PHE A 198 2.34 6.92 -21.26
N ALA A 199 2.23 8.01 -22.01
CA ALA A 199 1.07 8.27 -22.86
C ALA A 199 1.00 7.34 -24.08
N THR A 200 2.14 7.01 -24.69
CA THR A 200 2.20 6.17 -25.90
C THR A 200 2.30 4.69 -25.59
N GLY A 201 2.76 4.33 -24.38
CA GLY A 201 3.13 2.98 -24.02
C GLY A 201 4.30 2.43 -24.81
N ARG A 202 5.07 3.23 -25.55
CA ARG A 202 6.21 2.76 -26.35
C ARG A 202 7.52 3.16 -25.70
N GLN A 203 8.43 2.20 -25.59
CA GLN A 203 9.80 2.46 -25.17
C GLN A 203 10.43 3.51 -26.10
N THR A 204 11.18 4.44 -25.52
CA THR A 204 11.87 5.49 -26.24
C THR A 204 13.37 5.39 -25.94
N ILE A 205 14.17 5.44 -26.99
CA ILE A 205 15.63 5.50 -26.94
C ILE A 205 16.04 6.80 -27.62
N VAL A 206 16.76 7.65 -26.91
CA VAL A 206 17.31 8.89 -27.47
C VAL A 206 18.81 8.76 -27.53
N GLU A 207 19.35 8.86 -28.75
CA GLU A 207 20.78 8.83 -29.01
C GLU A 207 21.29 10.25 -29.28
N ASP A 208 22.41 10.59 -28.64
CA ASP A 208 23.12 11.86 -28.81
C ASP A 208 22.19 13.09 -28.68
N LEU A 209 21.70 13.32 -27.45
CA LEU A 209 20.85 14.46 -27.08
C LEU A 209 21.42 15.85 -27.42
N LEU A 210 22.65 15.90 -27.94
CA LEU A 210 23.41 17.10 -28.30
C LEU A 210 23.43 17.39 -29.81
N ASP A 211 22.94 16.49 -30.69
CA ASP A 211 22.89 16.69 -32.15
C ASP A 211 21.45 16.94 -32.64
N GLY A 212 21.19 18.10 -33.26
CA GLY A 212 19.94 18.44 -33.98
C GLY A 212 18.78 19.06 -33.17
N GLU A 213 17.59 19.16 -33.81
CA GLU A 213 16.35 19.86 -33.34
C GLU A 213 15.88 19.51 -31.90
N LEU A 214 16.35 18.39 -31.33
CA LEU A 214 16.07 17.94 -29.97
C LEU A 214 16.84 18.71 -28.88
N ALA A 215 17.94 19.39 -29.22
CA ALA A 215 18.72 20.21 -28.28
C ALA A 215 17.89 21.41 -27.73
N GLN A 216 16.95 21.94 -28.52
CA GLN A 216 16.03 23.01 -28.08
C GLN A 216 14.85 22.48 -27.24
N LEU A 217 14.53 21.18 -27.33
CA LEU A 217 13.41 20.54 -26.63
C LEU A 217 13.79 19.96 -25.25
N HIS A 218 15.09 19.89 -24.94
CA HIS A 218 15.65 19.22 -23.76
C HIS A 218 16.66 20.11 -23.00
N THR A 219 16.34 21.37 -22.75
CA THR A 219 17.25 22.37 -22.14
C THR A 219 17.86 21.91 -20.81
N GLY A 220 17.14 21.10 -20.01
CA GLY A 220 17.61 20.60 -18.73
C GLY A 220 18.35 19.24 -18.76
N THR A 221 18.28 18.50 -19.86
CA THR A 221 19.06 17.26 -20.09
C THR A 221 20.42 17.58 -20.71
N VAL A 222 20.48 18.62 -21.55
CA VAL A 222 21.70 19.17 -22.17
C VAL A 222 22.66 19.77 -21.12
N ALA A 223 22.14 20.37 -20.05
CA ALA A 223 22.95 20.95 -18.96
C ALA A 223 23.70 19.92 -18.10
N LEU A 224 23.30 18.64 -18.13
CA LEU A 224 23.89 17.55 -17.34
C LEU A 224 24.91 16.70 -18.12
N GLY A 225 25.15 16.99 -19.41
CA GLY A 225 26.05 16.23 -20.27
C GLY A 225 25.58 14.81 -20.62
N ILE A 226 24.28 14.54 -20.47
CA ILE A 226 23.65 13.24 -20.76
C ILE A 226 23.63 13.01 -22.27
N ARG A 227 24.14 11.86 -22.71
CA ARG A 227 24.25 11.53 -24.15
C ARG A 227 23.25 10.48 -24.62
N HIS A 228 22.89 9.54 -23.74
CA HIS A 228 21.99 8.44 -24.07
C HIS A 228 20.91 8.28 -23.02
N VAL A 229 19.68 8.13 -23.48
CA VAL A 229 18.50 7.94 -22.63
C VAL A 229 17.72 6.74 -23.10
N LEU A 230 17.30 5.92 -22.15
CA LEU A 230 16.41 4.78 -22.36
C LEU A 230 15.25 4.89 -21.37
N CYS A 231 14.03 4.92 -21.88
CA CYS A 231 12.83 5.01 -21.05
C CYS A 231 11.81 3.97 -21.50
N THR A 232 11.39 3.11 -20.58
CA THR A 232 10.50 1.98 -20.84
C THR A 232 9.26 2.03 -19.95
N PRO A 233 8.06 1.69 -20.46
CA PRO A 233 6.85 1.66 -19.67
C PRO A 233 6.81 0.44 -18.75
N LEU A 234 6.35 0.63 -17.52
CA LEU A 234 6.04 -0.45 -16.59
C LEU A 234 4.62 -0.94 -16.90
N ARG A 235 4.51 -2.03 -17.66
CA ARG A 235 3.24 -2.58 -18.13
C ARG A 235 2.79 -3.74 -17.24
N LEU A 236 1.58 -3.62 -16.71
CA LEU A 236 0.92 -4.67 -15.97
C LEU A 236 -0.02 -5.44 -16.91
N VAL A 237 0.29 -6.72 -17.14
CA VAL A 237 -0.58 -7.65 -17.85
C VAL A 237 -1.43 -8.39 -16.83
N ARG A 238 -2.72 -8.03 -16.71
CA ARG A 238 -3.65 -8.74 -15.82
C ARG A 238 -4.18 -10.00 -16.52
N TYR A 239 -3.79 -11.17 -16.05
CA TYR A 239 -4.46 -12.43 -16.39
C TYR A 239 -5.80 -12.48 -15.65
N VAL A 240 -6.88 -12.03 -16.29
CA VAL A 240 -8.24 -12.23 -15.75
C VAL A 240 -8.75 -13.57 -16.25
N GLU A 241 -9.15 -14.47 -15.35
CA GLU A 241 -9.74 -15.80 -15.65
C GLU A 241 -11.15 -15.74 -16.29
N ARG A 242 -11.50 -14.65 -16.99
CA ARG A 242 -12.76 -14.56 -17.74
C ARG A 242 -12.47 -14.31 -19.20
N ALA A 243 -12.76 -15.31 -20.01
CA ALA A 243 -12.42 -15.47 -21.43
C ALA A 243 -12.96 -14.41 -22.42
N GLU A 244 -13.46 -13.26 -21.95
CA GLU A 244 -14.11 -12.26 -22.81
C GLU A 244 -13.50 -10.85 -22.75
N GLN A 245 -12.48 -10.63 -21.91
CA GLN A 245 -11.67 -9.40 -21.96
C GLN A 245 -10.20 -9.79 -22.07
N ARG A 246 -9.62 -9.62 -23.27
CA ARG A 246 -8.15 -9.49 -23.38
C ARG A 246 -7.76 -8.40 -22.38
N GLY A 247 -7.02 -8.77 -21.33
CA GLY A 247 -6.68 -7.86 -20.24
C GLY A 247 -6.10 -6.56 -20.83
N ALA A 248 -6.71 -5.42 -20.51
CA ALA A 248 -6.15 -4.14 -20.90
C ALA A 248 -4.76 -4.03 -20.27
N GLU A 249 -3.71 -3.88 -21.10
CA GLU A 249 -2.38 -3.54 -20.61
C GLU A 249 -2.47 -2.22 -19.85
N GLU A 250 -2.29 -2.28 -18.53
CA GLU A 250 -2.29 -1.09 -17.70
C GLU A 250 -0.85 -0.63 -17.49
N ILE A 251 -0.51 0.57 -17.95
CA ILE A 251 0.78 1.19 -17.65
C ILE A 251 0.69 1.80 -16.25
N ILE A 252 1.51 1.31 -15.33
CA ILE A 252 1.54 1.77 -13.93
C ILE A 252 2.61 2.85 -13.68
N GLY A 253 3.49 3.07 -14.65
CA GLY A 253 4.60 4.01 -14.53
C GLY A 253 5.61 3.84 -15.65
N VAL A 254 6.80 4.42 -15.45
CA VAL A 254 7.93 4.30 -16.35
C VAL A 254 9.22 4.13 -15.58
N LEU A 255 10.15 3.41 -16.20
CA LEU A 255 11.53 3.25 -15.77
C LEU A 255 12.42 4.01 -16.74
N TYR A 256 13.17 4.97 -16.22
CA TYR A 256 14.09 5.81 -16.97
C TYR A 256 15.53 5.48 -16.60
N LEU A 257 16.41 5.43 -17.60
CA LEU A 257 17.83 5.13 -17.48
C LEU A 257 18.62 6.13 -18.35
N ASP A 258 19.74 6.63 -17.82
CA ASP A 258 20.66 7.49 -18.58
C ASP A 258 22.14 7.09 -18.44
N SER A 259 22.93 7.48 -19.45
CA SER A 259 24.38 7.30 -19.47
C SER A 259 25.07 8.42 -20.26
N ARG A 260 26.32 8.73 -19.87
CA ARG A 260 27.20 9.67 -20.59
C ARG A 260 28.19 8.95 -21.51
N GLU A 261 28.43 7.65 -21.29
CA GLU A 261 29.32 6.82 -22.12
C GLU A 261 28.63 6.37 -23.43
N ARG A 262 29.34 6.46 -24.56
CA ARG A 262 28.82 6.04 -25.87
C ARG A 262 28.63 4.52 -25.91
N GLY A 263 27.43 4.08 -26.30
CA GLY A 263 27.15 2.69 -26.66
C GLY A 263 26.65 1.77 -25.54
N ALA A 264 26.61 2.21 -24.27
CA ALA A 264 26.19 1.35 -23.16
C ALA A 264 24.75 0.82 -23.30
N LEU A 265 23.83 1.64 -23.80
CA LEU A 265 22.40 1.32 -23.92
C LEU A 265 22.02 0.72 -25.29
N LYS A 266 22.99 0.38 -26.15
CA LYS A 266 22.76 0.02 -27.57
C LYS A 266 22.50 -1.46 -27.85
N SER A 267 22.82 -2.38 -26.94
CA SER A 267 22.72 -3.81 -27.29
C SER A 267 21.26 -4.26 -27.39
N SER A 268 20.92 -4.98 -28.47
CA SER A 268 19.63 -5.65 -28.65
C SER A 268 19.32 -6.57 -27.48
N ALA A 269 20.36 -7.25 -26.96
CA ALA A 269 20.30 -8.05 -25.75
C ALA A 269 19.91 -7.23 -24.50
N ALA A 270 20.42 -6.01 -24.31
CA ALA A 270 20.02 -5.16 -23.18
C ALA A 270 18.58 -4.65 -23.31
N GLN A 271 18.11 -4.40 -24.53
CA GLN A 271 16.73 -4.00 -24.77
C GLN A 271 15.76 -5.14 -24.47
N SER A 272 16.02 -6.35 -24.98
CA SER A 272 15.20 -7.53 -24.70
C SER A 272 15.21 -7.92 -23.21
N ALA A 273 16.38 -7.83 -22.58
CA ALA A 273 16.55 -7.98 -21.15
C ALA A 273 15.72 -6.97 -20.35
N LEU A 274 15.72 -5.70 -20.77
CA LEU A 274 14.98 -4.64 -20.09
C LEU A 274 13.47 -4.79 -20.26
N ASP A 275 12.99 -5.24 -21.41
CA ASP A 275 11.56 -5.54 -21.61
C ASP A 275 11.09 -6.62 -20.63
N THR A 276 11.88 -7.70 -20.51
CA THR A 276 11.61 -8.77 -19.55
C THR A 276 11.63 -8.24 -18.12
N LEU A 277 12.65 -7.46 -17.75
CA LEU A 277 12.77 -6.84 -16.43
C LEU A 277 11.61 -5.89 -16.14
N SER A 278 11.15 -5.13 -17.13
CA SER A 278 10.09 -4.13 -16.98
C SER A 278 8.74 -4.78 -16.69
N ALA A 279 8.44 -5.92 -17.32
CA ALA A 279 7.23 -6.68 -17.05
C ALA A 279 7.22 -7.23 -15.61
N GLU A 280 8.34 -7.83 -15.17
CA GLU A 280 8.47 -8.37 -13.81
C GLU A 280 8.49 -7.26 -12.75
N ALA A 281 9.16 -6.14 -13.06
CA ALA A 281 9.19 -4.96 -12.22
C ALA A 281 7.79 -4.37 -12.04
N ALA A 282 6.99 -4.29 -13.11
CA ALA A 282 5.63 -3.79 -13.03
C ALA A 282 4.78 -4.65 -12.09
N LEU A 283 4.88 -5.97 -12.19
CA LEU A 283 4.18 -6.90 -11.31
C LEU A 283 4.67 -6.79 -9.85
N ALA A 284 5.98 -6.76 -9.62
CA ALA A 284 6.55 -6.66 -8.28
C ALA A 284 6.17 -5.34 -7.58
N ILE A 285 6.21 -4.23 -8.32
CA ILE A 285 5.81 -2.90 -7.83
C ILE A 285 4.31 -2.88 -7.50
N GLU A 286 3.46 -3.46 -8.34
CA GLU A 286 2.03 -3.52 -8.08
C GLU A 286 1.72 -4.36 -6.84
N ASN A 287 2.36 -5.53 -6.70
CA ASN A 287 2.20 -6.39 -5.53
C ASN A 287 2.66 -5.68 -4.24
N ALA A 288 3.79 -4.96 -4.30
CA ALA A 288 4.28 -4.16 -3.19
C ALA A 288 3.32 -3.01 -2.82
N ARG A 289 2.71 -2.36 -3.82
CA ARG A 289 1.70 -1.31 -3.60
C ARG A 289 0.45 -1.88 -2.91
N LEU A 290 -0.09 -2.98 -3.44
CA LEU A 290 -1.26 -3.65 -2.88
C LEU A 290 -1.00 -4.15 -1.45
N TYR A 291 0.21 -4.66 -1.18
CA TYR A 291 0.63 -5.07 0.15
C TYR A 291 0.59 -3.91 1.14
N ARG A 292 1.16 -2.76 0.77
CA ARG A 292 1.15 -1.56 1.62
C ARG A 292 -0.26 -1.07 1.90
N GLU A 293 -1.12 -1.01 0.87
CA GLU A 293 -2.52 -0.62 1.04
C GLU A 293 -3.27 -1.58 1.97
N ALA A 294 -3.02 -2.89 1.86
CA ALA A 294 -3.61 -3.88 2.75
C ALA A 294 -3.15 -3.72 4.20
N LEU A 295 -1.86 -3.45 4.44
CA LEU A 295 -1.33 -3.18 5.78
C LEU A 295 -1.92 -1.92 6.40
N ASP A 296 -1.96 -0.82 5.66
CA ASP A 296 -2.53 0.45 6.13
C ASP A 296 -4.01 0.28 6.48
N LYS A 297 -4.76 -0.45 5.63
CA LYS A 297 -6.16 -0.80 5.89
C LYS A 297 -6.30 -1.67 7.14
N ALA A 298 -5.49 -2.72 7.30
CA ALA A 298 -5.54 -3.61 8.45
C ALA A 298 -5.24 -2.87 9.76
N LYS A 299 -4.24 -1.98 9.75
CA LYS A 299 -3.89 -1.13 10.88
C LYS A 299 -5.06 -0.21 11.26
N PHE A 300 -5.65 0.47 10.27
CA PHE A 300 -6.81 1.32 10.49
C PHE A 300 -8.03 0.54 11.02
N GLU A 301 -8.29 -0.65 10.50
CA GLU A 301 -9.34 -1.54 11.01
C GLU A 301 -9.08 -1.97 12.46
N GLN A 302 -7.82 -2.23 12.83
CA GLN A 302 -7.45 -2.57 14.20
C GLN A 302 -7.66 -1.38 15.14
N GLU A 303 -7.25 -0.17 14.76
CA GLU A 303 -7.50 1.06 15.54
C GLU A 303 -9.00 1.29 15.75
N LEU A 304 -9.82 1.09 14.72
CA LEU A 304 -11.27 1.17 14.81
C LEU A 304 -11.88 0.09 15.73
N LYS A 305 -11.37 -1.15 15.71
CA LYS A 305 -11.82 -2.22 16.63
C LYS A 305 -11.54 -1.88 18.08
N VAL A 306 -10.37 -1.30 18.37
CA VAL A 306 -10.02 -0.83 19.72
C VAL A 306 -10.98 0.27 20.17
N ALA A 307 -11.24 1.26 19.30
CA ALA A 307 -12.20 2.33 19.59
C ALA A 307 -13.62 1.78 19.85
N ALA A 308 -14.05 0.77 19.08
CA ALA A 308 -15.32 0.08 19.27
C ALA A 308 -15.41 -0.61 20.62
N ALA A 309 -14.36 -1.31 21.03
CA ALA A 309 -14.30 -1.98 22.33
C ALA A 309 -14.39 -0.98 23.50
N ILE A 310 -13.69 0.17 23.39
CA ILE A 310 -13.77 1.25 24.39
C ILE A 310 -15.18 1.82 24.45
N GLN A 311 -15.77 2.18 23.31
CA GLN A 311 -17.14 2.71 23.26
C GLN A 311 -18.13 1.72 23.89
N GLN A 312 -17.98 0.43 23.60
CA GLN A 312 -18.89 -0.57 24.12
C GLN A 312 -18.71 -0.82 25.62
N ALA A 313 -17.50 -0.64 26.15
CA ALA A 313 -17.23 -0.67 27.58
C ALA A 313 -17.78 0.55 28.35
N LEU A 314 -18.08 1.66 27.65
CA LEU A 314 -18.74 2.83 28.25
C LEU A 314 -20.26 2.64 28.40
N LEU A 315 -20.87 1.70 27.68
CA LEU A 315 -22.30 1.43 27.82
C LEU A 315 -22.56 0.54 29.04
N PRO A 316 -23.69 0.72 29.74
CA PRO A 316 -24.04 -0.14 30.85
C PRO A 316 -24.40 -1.56 30.37
N PRO A 317 -24.54 -2.53 31.30
CA PRO A 317 -25.04 -3.86 30.96
C PRO A 317 -26.40 -3.80 30.24
N PRO A 318 -26.61 -4.65 29.22
CA PRO A 318 -27.87 -4.76 28.48
C PRO A 318 -29.12 -4.85 29.35
N ASN A 319 -29.07 -5.69 30.39
CA ASN A 319 -30.20 -5.90 31.26
C ASN A 319 -29.90 -5.33 32.64
N ARG A 320 -30.81 -4.52 33.16
CA ARG A 320 -30.76 -4.01 34.53
C ARG A 320 -32.14 -4.08 35.14
N ASP A 321 -32.25 -4.81 36.24
CA ASP A 321 -33.47 -4.91 37.03
C ASP A 321 -33.31 -4.14 38.34
N GLY A 322 -34.35 -3.42 38.71
CA GLY A 322 -34.46 -2.72 40.00
C GLY A 322 -35.68 -3.17 40.78
N ALA A 323 -35.93 -2.51 41.92
CA ALA A 323 -37.04 -2.88 42.80
C ALA A 323 -38.42 -2.67 42.18
N PHE A 324 -38.53 -1.77 41.21
CA PHE A 324 -39.80 -1.38 40.58
C PHE A 324 -39.70 -1.26 39.05
N PHE A 325 -38.57 -1.67 38.46
CA PHE A 325 -38.35 -1.59 37.01
C PHE A 325 -37.55 -2.79 36.50
N SER A 326 -37.70 -3.07 35.21
CA SER A 326 -36.84 -3.99 34.46
C SER A 326 -36.48 -3.37 33.12
N THR A 327 -35.22 -3.47 32.73
CA THR A 327 -34.72 -2.90 31.47
C THR A 327 -34.02 -3.93 30.63
N ALA A 328 -34.14 -3.79 29.31
CA ALA A 328 -33.38 -4.54 28.34
C ALA A 328 -32.92 -3.63 27.21
N ALA A 329 -31.62 -3.60 26.93
CA ALA A 329 -31.06 -2.76 25.90
C ALA A 329 -29.93 -3.40 25.11
N ALA A 330 -29.73 -2.89 23.90
CA ALA A 330 -28.57 -3.20 23.08
C ALA A 330 -28.08 -1.91 22.45
N SER A 331 -26.85 -1.85 21.97
CA SER A 331 -26.43 -0.89 20.94
C SER A 331 -25.50 -1.64 20.01
N ILE A 332 -25.85 -1.69 18.72
CA ILE A 332 -25.10 -2.45 17.72
C ILE A 332 -24.85 -1.49 16.57
N ALA A 333 -23.57 -1.17 16.36
CA ALA A 333 -23.15 -0.22 15.37
C ALA A 333 -23.22 -0.82 13.95
N CYS A 334 -23.67 -0.03 12.96
CA CYS A 334 -23.64 -0.41 11.54
C CYS A 334 -22.21 -0.43 10.94
N ARG A 335 -21.22 0.07 11.68
CA ARG A 335 -19.77 0.08 11.37
C ARG A 335 -19.02 -0.36 12.62
N ALA A 336 -17.70 -0.21 12.65
CA ALA A 336 -16.93 -0.45 13.87
C ALA A 336 -17.42 0.39 15.07
N VAL A 337 -17.76 1.67 14.86
CA VAL A 337 -18.21 2.60 15.92
C VAL A 337 -19.47 3.36 15.50
N GLY A 338 -20.33 3.70 16.46
CA GLY A 338 -21.67 4.27 16.23
C GLY A 338 -21.92 5.60 16.95
N GLY A 339 -22.95 6.34 16.55
CA GLY A 339 -23.39 7.56 17.25
C GLY A 339 -24.45 7.29 18.32
N ASP A 340 -25.03 6.11 18.31
CA ASP A 340 -26.13 5.72 19.18
C ASP A 340 -25.60 5.27 20.55
N PHE A 341 -26.26 5.69 21.62
CA PHE A 341 -25.89 5.37 22.99
C PHE A 341 -27.10 5.25 23.91
N TYR A 342 -26.88 4.64 25.07
CA TYR A 342 -27.81 4.64 26.17
C TYR A 342 -27.09 4.59 27.50
N ASP A 343 -27.76 5.02 28.57
CA ASP A 343 -27.25 4.88 29.93
C ASP A 343 -28.38 4.78 30.97
N TYR A 344 -28.02 4.35 32.18
CA TYR A 344 -28.91 4.16 33.32
C TYR A 344 -28.32 4.80 34.58
N VAL A 345 -29.16 5.45 35.38
CA VAL A 345 -28.74 6.11 36.62
C VAL A 345 -29.74 5.86 37.73
N ASP A 346 -29.25 5.58 38.94
CA ASP A 346 -30.08 5.64 40.14
C ASP A 346 -29.96 7.05 40.72
N LEU A 347 -31.07 7.77 40.80
CA LEU A 347 -31.09 9.14 41.28
C LEU A 347 -31.08 9.17 42.82
N PRO A 348 -30.48 10.18 43.45
CA PRO A 348 -30.51 10.33 44.91
C PRO A 348 -31.92 10.42 45.51
N SER A 349 -32.92 10.80 44.70
CA SER A 349 -34.35 10.80 45.06
C SER A 349 -34.95 9.40 45.25
N GLY A 350 -34.24 8.34 44.84
CA GLY A 350 -34.75 6.96 44.78
C GLY A 350 -35.48 6.64 43.47
N GLU A 351 -35.47 7.57 42.50
CA GLU A 351 -36.00 7.36 41.16
C GLU A 351 -34.95 6.71 40.25
N PHE A 352 -35.41 6.00 39.23
CA PHE A 352 -34.59 5.39 38.18
C PHE A 352 -34.59 6.25 36.93
N GLY A 353 -33.43 6.67 36.46
CA GLY A 353 -33.25 7.42 35.22
C GLY A 353 -32.69 6.56 34.09
N PHE A 354 -33.14 6.83 32.86
CA PHE A 354 -32.54 6.27 31.65
C PHE A 354 -32.48 7.31 30.55
N ILE A 355 -31.44 7.23 29.72
CA ILE A 355 -31.25 8.09 28.55
C ILE A 355 -30.98 7.22 27.32
N VAL A 356 -31.53 7.63 26.17
CA VAL A 356 -31.19 7.09 24.85
C VAL A 356 -30.91 8.22 23.90
N GLY A 357 -29.92 8.07 23.03
CA GLY A 357 -29.61 9.12 22.06
C GLY A 357 -28.91 8.62 20.81
N ASP A 358 -28.92 9.48 19.80
CA ASP A 358 -28.29 9.27 18.49
C ASP A 358 -27.65 10.57 17.99
N VAL A 359 -26.32 10.53 17.89
CA VAL A 359 -25.50 11.62 17.35
C VAL A 359 -25.60 11.68 15.83
N ALA A 360 -25.89 12.88 15.30
CA ALA A 360 -25.87 13.10 13.86
C ALA A 360 -24.50 12.79 13.25
N GLY A 361 -24.51 12.00 12.17
CA GLY A 361 -23.32 11.56 11.46
C GLY A 361 -23.05 10.07 11.62
N LYS A 362 -21.84 9.62 11.28
CA LYS A 362 -21.42 8.21 11.34
C LYS A 362 -19.93 8.12 11.67
N GLY A 363 -19.47 6.95 12.13
CA GLY A 363 -18.06 6.66 12.35
C GLY A 363 -17.46 7.37 13.56
N SER A 364 -16.13 7.46 13.60
CA SER A 364 -15.35 7.87 14.78
C SER A 364 -15.81 9.18 15.42
N PRO A 365 -16.08 10.28 14.70
CA PRO A 365 -16.43 11.52 15.38
C PRO A 365 -17.86 11.50 15.99
N ALA A 366 -18.75 10.60 15.54
CA ALA A 366 -20.07 10.44 16.17
C ALA A 366 -19.94 9.67 17.49
N ALA A 367 -19.10 8.62 17.47
CA ALA A 367 -18.80 7.81 18.64
C ALA A 367 -18.07 8.59 19.75
N LEU A 368 -17.12 9.45 19.37
CA LEU A 368 -16.45 10.33 20.32
C LEU A 368 -17.41 11.33 20.97
N LEU A 369 -18.36 11.89 20.20
CA LEU A 369 -19.38 12.77 20.76
C LEU A 369 -20.35 12.01 21.68
N ALA A 370 -20.77 10.80 21.30
CA ALA A 370 -21.60 9.95 22.15
C ALA A 370 -20.91 9.64 23.49
N ALA A 371 -19.61 9.29 23.46
CA ALA A 371 -18.82 9.08 24.67
C ALA A 371 -18.71 10.35 25.53
N ALA A 372 -18.54 11.52 24.92
CA ALA A 372 -18.52 12.80 25.63
C ALA A 372 -19.86 13.11 26.30
N VAL A 373 -20.98 12.83 25.62
CA VAL A 373 -22.33 13.01 26.15
C VAL A 373 -22.61 12.05 27.30
N LEU A 374 -22.20 10.79 27.21
CA LEU A 374 -22.29 9.84 28.32
C LEU A 374 -21.53 10.34 29.56
N GLY A 375 -20.32 10.88 29.35
CA GLY A 375 -19.55 11.48 30.44
C GLY A 375 -20.23 12.70 31.06
N MET A 376 -20.83 13.58 30.24
CA MET A 376 -21.62 14.71 30.74
C MET A 376 -22.87 14.25 31.48
N PHE A 377 -23.59 13.27 30.93
CA PHE A 377 -24.77 12.69 31.55
C PHE A 377 -24.44 12.10 32.92
N SER A 378 -23.37 11.30 33.02
CA SER A 378 -22.92 10.72 34.28
C SER A 378 -22.61 11.78 35.35
N ALA A 379 -22.06 12.93 34.95
CA ALA A 379 -21.78 14.04 35.87
C ALA A 379 -23.04 14.85 36.27
N GLU A 380 -23.97 15.04 35.33
CA GLU A 380 -25.13 15.92 35.50
C GLU A 380 -26.37 15.21 36.07
N ALA A 381 -26.47 13.89 35.89
CA ALA A 381 -27.65 13.11 36.23
C ALA A 381 -27.89 13.00 37.73
N THR A 382 -26.83 12.97 38.54
CA THR A 382 -26.97 12.90 40.00
C THR A 382 -27.28 14.26 40.64
N TYR A 383 -27.24 15.34 39.86
CA TYR A 383 -27.61 16.67 40.35
C TYR A 383 -29.13 16.79 40.43
N GLN A 384 -29.65 17.27 41.57
CA GLN A 384 -31.09 17.41 41.76
C GLN A 384 -31.67 18.38 40.73
N GLY A 385 -32.67 17.92 39.97
CA GLY A 385 -33.33 18.72 38.95
C GLY A 385 -34.34 17.92 38.15
N SER A 386 -35.09 18.61 37.30
CA SER A 386 -36.11 18.02 36.43
C SER A 386 -35.50 17.40 35.15
N ALA A 387 -36.29 16.64 34.40
CA ALA A 387 -35.83 16.03 33.14
C ALA A 387 -35.45 17.11 32.11
N ALA A 388 -36.27 18.14 31.95
CA ALA A 388 -35.98 19.30 31.11
C ALA A 388 -34.71 20.03 31.55
N SER A 389 -34.52 20.21 32.87
CA SER A 389 -33.35 20.90 33.42
C SER A 389 -32.04 20.18 33.09
N LEU A 390 -32.03 18.85 33.14
CA LEU A 390 -30.87 18.04 32.76
C LEU A 390 -30.54 18.21 31.27
N ILE A 391 -31.55 18.09 30.40
CA ILE A 391 -31.39 18.25 28.95
C ILE A 391 -30.85 19.65 28.61
N THR A 392 -31.35 20.70 29.26
CA THR A 392 -30.83 22.07 29.12
C THR A 392 -29.34 22.17 29.46
N ARG A 393 -28.90 21.54 30.56
CA ARG A 393 -27.47 21.53 30.94
C ARG A 393 -26.61 20.78 29.93
N LEU A 394 -27.09 19.64 29.43
CA LEU A 394 -26.41 18.91 28.34
C LEU A 394 -26.28 19.77 27.07
N ASN A 395 -27.35 20.50 26.70
CA ASN A 395 -27.31 21.41 25.55
C ASN A 395 -26.22 22.49 25.71
N HIS A 396 -26.18 23.16 26.86
CA HIS A 396 -25.17 24.17 27.15
C HIS A 396 -23.75 23.59 27.17
N GLY A 397 -23.57 22.40 27.75
CA GLY A 397 -22.28 21.71 27.79
C GLY A 397 -21.75 21.36 26.40
N LEU A 398 -22.63 20.95 25.49
CA LEU A 398 -22.30 20.66 24.10
C LEU A 398 -21.97 21.95 23.32
N PHE A 399 -22.80 22.99 23.45
CA PHE A 399 -22.61 24.24 22.73
C PHE A 399 -21.28 24.94 23.10
N ARG A 400 -20.93 24.98 24.39
CA ARG A 400 -19.66 25.57 24.87
C ARG A 400 -18.41 24.90 24.30
N ARG A 401 -18.49 23.63 23.91
CA ARG A 401 -17.35 22.89 23.36
C ARG A 401 -17.13 23.13 21.87
N ALA A 402 -18.05 23.82 21.18
CA ALA A 402 -17.96 24.18 19.76
C ALA A 402 -17.53 23.00 18.85
N ILE A 403 -18.03 21.78 19.14
CA ILE A 403 -17.70 20.60 18.35
C ILE A 403 -18.40 20.75 16.99
N GLU A 404 -17.63 21.03 15.93
CA GLU A 404 -18.16 21.36 14.61
C GLU A 404 -19.24 20.37 14.12
N ALA A 405 -20.40 20.94 13.78
CA ALA A 405 -21.45 20.40 12.93
C ALA A 405 -22.06 19.04 13.32
N ARG A 406 -22.33 18.79 14.62
CA ARG A 406 -23.14 17.63 15.04
C ARG A 406 -24.15 18.00 16.10
N PHE A 407 -25.42 17.86 15.74
CA PHE A 407 -26.52 17.85 16.68
C PHE A 407 -26.78 16.43 17.18
N LEU A 408 -27.44 16.32 18.32
CA LEU A 408 -27.77 15.05 18.97
C LEU A 408 -29.28 15.00 19.20
N THR A 409 -29.90 13.88 18.88
CA THR A 409 -31.26 13.58 19.33
C THR A 409 -31.20 12.75 20.61
N THR A 410 -31.98 13.07 21.64
CA THR A 410 -32.01 12.24 22.86
C THR A 410 -33.36 12.24 23.55
N PHE A 411 -33.66 11.17 24.26
CA PHE A 411 -34.81 11.06 25.14
C PHE A 411 -34.31 10.68 26.53
N TYR A 412 -34.73 11.43 27.55
CA TYR A 412 -34.43 11.16 28.94
C TYR A 412 -35.71 10.96 29.74
N GLY A 413 -35.75 9.91 30.55
CA GLY A 413 -36.89 9.57 31.39
C GLY A 413 -36.47 9.21 32.81
N THR A 414 -37.33 9.53 33.77
CA THR A 414 -37.17 9.22 35.20
C THR A 414 -38.42 8.53 35.71
N LEU A 415 -38.25 7.45 36.46
CA LEU A 415 -39.32 6.59 36.96
C LEU A 415 -39.21 6.46 38.48
N GLY A 416 -40.26 6.86 39.19
CA GLY A 416 -40.39 6.68 40.62
C GLY A 416 -41.02 5.34 41.01
N PRO A 417 -40.84 4.89 42.27
CA PRO A 417 -41.39 3.64 42.79
C PRO A 417 -42.93 3.64 42.84
N ASN A 418 -43.56 4.81 42.81
CA ASN A 418 -45.01 4.99 42.74
C ASN A 418 -45.57 4.96 41.31
N GLY A 419 -44.74 4.67 40.31
CA GLY A 419 -45.11 4.69 38.90
C GLY A 419 -45.11 6.08 38.27
N ARG A 420 -44.73 7.13 39.01
CA ARG A 420 -44.57 8.48 38.44
C ARG A 420 -43.43 8.47 37.43
N PHE A 421 -43.73 8.76 36.17
CA PHE A 421 -42.77 8.79 35.09
C PHE A 421 -42.70 10.19 34.48
N THR A 422 -41.54 10.84 34.57
CA THR A 422 -41.31 12.18 33.99
C THR A 422 -40.26 12.09 32.90
N TYR A 423 -40.51 12.69 31.74
CA TYR A 423 -39.61 12.61 30.59
C TYR A 423 -39.47 13.93 29.83
N CYS A 424 -38.38 14.03 29.07
CA CYS A 424 -38.13 15.10 28.11
C CYS A 424 -37.55 14.51 26.81
N ASN A 425 -38.17 14.81 25.67
CA ASN A 425 -37.72 14.40 24.35
C ASN A 425 -37.00 15.55 23.61
N ALA A 426 -35.68 15.50 23.49
CA ALA A 426 -34.87 16.48 22.77
C ALA A 426 -34.66 16.05 21.30
N GLY A 427 -35.73 16.11 20.51
CA GLY A 427 -35.74 15.83 19.07
C GLY A 427 -35.47 14.37 18.68
N HIS A 428 -35.59 13.42 19.62
CA HIS A 428 -35.51 11.99 19.34
C HIS A 428 -36.82 11.47 18.73
N ASN A 429 -36.72 10.39 17.95
CA ASN A 429 -37.91 9.72 17.49
C ASN A 429 -38.68 9.21 18.72
N ALA A 430 -39.93 9.66 18.85
CA ALA A 430 -40.68 9.58 20.11
C ALA A 430 -40.88 8.13 20.58
N PRO A 431 -40.41 7.77 21.80
CA PRO A 431 -40.73 6.50 22.42
C PRO A 431 -42.23 6.23 22.50
N ILE A 432 -42.60 4.96 22.40
CA ILE A 432 -43.98 4.50 22.49
C ILE A 432 -44.19 3.91 23.88
N LEU A 433 -45.14 4.47 24.63
CA LEU A 433 -45.72 3.86 25.80
C LEU A 433 -46.78 2.84 25.35
N VAL A 434 -46.58 1.59 25.74
CA VAL A 434 -47.51 0.48 25.59
C VAL A 434 -48.16 0.25 26.95
N SER A 435 -49.46 0.50 27.02
CA SER A 435 -50.27 0.33 28.23
C SER A 435 -51.51 -0.52 27.92
N SER A 436 -52.25 -0.91 28.96
CA SER A 436 -53.57 -1.53 28.79
C SER A 436 -54.58 -0.62 28.05
N SER A 437 -54.39 0.70 28.09
CA SER A 437 -55.24 1.68 27.39
C SER A 437 -54.85 1.89 25.92
N GLY A 438 -53.76 1.28 25.46
CA GLY A 438 -53.28 1.38 24.09
C GLY A 438 -51.86 1.96 23.99
N LEU A 439 -51.54 2.45 22.79
CA LEU A 439 -50.23 2.98 22.42
C LEU A 439 -50.23 4.51 22.46
N ARG A 440 -49.19 5.11 23.06
CA ARG A 440 -49.01 6.57 23.09
C ARG A 440 -47.57 6.94 22.74
N ARG A 441 -47.38 7.92 21.85
CA ARG A 441 -46.07 8.51 21.56
C ARG A 441 -45.70 9.54 22.63
N LEU A 442 -44.45 9.52 23.07
CA LEU A 442 -43.90 10.41 24.10
C LEU A 442 -43.10 11.54 23.43
N GLU A 443 -43.80 12.62 23.10
CA GLU A 443 -43.30 13.71 22.24
C GLU A 443 -42.90 14.97 23.02
N THR A 444 -43.39 15.14 24.25
CA THR A 444 -43.15 16.35 25.05
C THR A 444 -41.66 16.56 25.31
N GLY A 445 -41.16 17.77 25.07
CA GLY A 445 -39.73 18.03 25.06
C GLY A 445 -39.33 19.30 24.34
N GLY A 446 -38.33 19.19 23.47
CA GLY A 446 -37.77 20.31 22.71
C GLY A 446 -37.02 19.85 21.46
N VAL A 447 -36.22 20.75 20.90
CA VAL A 447 -35.43 20.50 19.69
C VAL A 447 -34.20 19.63 19.95
N VAL A 448 -33.43 19.32 18.91
CA VAL A 448 -32.17 18.57 19.04
C VAL A 448 -31.12 19.34 19.85
N LEU A 449 -30.28 18.60 20.57
CA LEU A 449 -29.17 19.15 21.34
C LEU A 449 -28.02 19.64 20.44
N GLY A 450 -27.35 20.71 20.87
CA GLY A 450 -26.12 21.22 20.27
C GLY A 450 -26.31 22.07 19.01
N LEU A 451 -27.55 22.24 18.53
CA LEU A 451 -27.86 23.05 17.35
C LEU A 451 -28.13 24.53 17.68
N PHE A 452 -28.75 24.79 18.84
CA PHE A 452 -29.13 26.13 19.27
C PHE A 452 -28.65 26.37 20.71
N GLU A 453 -28.01 27.52 20.96
CA GLU A 453 -27.50 27.86 22.30
C GLU A 453 -28.62 27.97 23.34
N HIS A 454 -29.71 28.63 22.96
CA HIS A 454 -30.86 28.92 23.83
C HIS A 454 -32.09 28.11 23.40
N ALA A 455 -31.98 26.78 23.45
CA ALA A 455 -33.11 25.89 23.22
C ALA A 455 -33.97 25.78 24.50
N ALA A 456 -35.29 25.85 24.35
CA ALA A 456 -36.25 25.54 25.40
C ALA A 456 -36.62 24.06 25.36
N PHE A 457 -36.74 23.45 26.54
CA PHE A 457 -37.09 22.04 26.71
C PHE A 457 -38.21 21.92 27.73
N ASP A 458 -39.31 21.30 27.32
CA ASP A 458 -40.43 20.97 28.20
C ASP A 458 -40.33 19.54 28.73
N GLU A 459 -41.15 19.21 29.73
CA GLU A 459 -41.27 17.85 30.24
C GLU A 459 -42.73 17.50 30.51
N GLU A 460 -43.03 16.20 30.48
CA GLU A 460 -44.35 15.69 30.84
C GLU A 460 -44.23 14.63 31.93
N THR A 461 -45.21 14.60 32.83
CA THR A 461 -45.33 13.58 33.87
C THR A 461 -46.56 12.73 33.65
N LEU A 462 -46.38 11.40 33.67
CA LEU A 462 -47.41 10.38 33.56
C LEU A 462 -47.36 9.47 34.81
N THR A 463 -48.42 8.69 35.03
CA THR A 463 -48.43 7.63 36.04
C THR A 463 -48.55 6.28 35.33
N LEU A 464 -47.47 5.51 35.33
CA LEU A 464 -47.41 4.17 34.76
C LEU A 464 -48.07 3.16 35.69
N GLN A 465 -48.76 2.19 35.10
CA GLN A 465 -49.27 1.03 35.79
C GLN A 465 -48.29 -0.15 35.70
N PRO A 466 -48.28 -1.05 36.70
CA PRO A 466 -47.45 -2.25 36.63
C PRO A 466 -47.73 -3.05 35.35
N GLY A 467 -46.67 -3.36 34.60
CA GLY A 467 -46.78 -4.02 33.30
C GLY A 467 -46.68 -3.09 32.08
N ASP A 468 -46.81 -1.77 32.26
CA ASP A 468 -46.59 -0.81 31.18
C ASP A 468 -45.15 -0.87 30.66
N LEU A 469 -44.99 -0.67 29.34
CA LEU A 469 -43.72 -0.75 28.64
C LEU A 469 -43.43 0.56 27.90
N ILE A 470 -42.20 1.06 28.01
CA ILE A 470 -41.68 2.14 27.18
C ILE A 470 -40.73 1.54 26.14
N VAL A 471 -40.99 1.85 24.87
CA VAL A 471 -40.23 1.36 23.72
C VAL A 471 -39.77 2.54 22.87
N PRO A 472 -38.51 2.99 22.97
CA PRO A 472 -37.89 3.91 22.03
C PRO A 472 -37.91 3.31 20.63
N PRO A 473 -38.38 4.04 19.61
CA PRO A 473 -38.46 3.53 18.26
C PRO A 473 -37.06 3.31 17.69
N HIS A 474 -36.93 2.21 16.94
CA HIS A 474 -35.79 1.99 16.06
C HIS A 474 -35.80 3.02 14.91
N ARG A 475 -34.63 3.44 14.41
CA ARG A 475 -34.52 3.96 13.03
C ARG A 475 -34.89 2.83 12.06
N VAL A 476 -36.18 2.63 11.82
CA VAL A 476 -36.71 1.81 10.73
C VAL A 476 -36.34 2.52 9.44
N ARG A 477 -35.48 1.91 8.62
CA ARG A 477 -35.60 2.09 7.17
C ARG A 477 -36.84 1.28 6.79
N ASP A 478 -37.76 1.93 6.09
CA ASP A 478 -39.09 1.45 5.75
C ASP A 478 -39.17 -0.07 5.55
N PHE A 479 -40.07 -0.73 6.29
CA PHE A 479 -40.48 -2.11 6.06
C PHE A 479 -41.35 -2.26 4.80
N THR A 480 -41.38 -1.29 3.88
CA THR A 480 -42.20 -1.34 2.66
C THR A 480 -41.51 -2.02 1.47
N GLU A 481 -40.22 -2.38 1.56
CA GLU A 481 -39.56 -3.18 0.52
C GLU A 481 -39.14 -4.55 1.05
N ASN A 482 -39.94 -5.55 0.67
CA ASN A 482 -39.76 -6.96 0.96
C ASN A 482 -38.59 -7.57 0.14
N LYS A 483 -37.35 -7.13 0.39
CA LYS A 483 -36.14 -7.78 -0.15
C LYS A 483 -35.51 -8.73 0.89
N PRO A 484 -35.37 -10.04 0.60
CA PRO A 484 -34.72 -10.96 1.51
C PRO A 484 -33.22 -10.65 1.60
N ALA A 485 -32.68 -10.59 2.82
CA ALA A 485 -31.24 -10.41 3.06
C ALA A 485 -30.46 -11.64 2.58
N THR A 486 -29.48 -11.44 1.70
CA THR A 486 -28.75 -12.51 1.00
C THR A 486 -27.45 -12.93 1.70
N SER A 487 -27.06 -12.30 2.80
CA SER A 487 -25.85 -12.66 3.55
C SER A 487 -26.01 -12.64 5.08
N ARG A 488 -25.12 -13.38 5.77
CA ARG A 488 -25.04 -13.44 7.24
C ARG A 488 -24.61 -12.09 7.85
N ASP A 489 -23.77 -11.32 7.17
CA ASP A 489 -23.31 -9.99 7.62
C ASP A 489 -24.43 -8.93 7.55
N GLU A 490 -25.33 -9.00 6.57
CA GLU A 490 -26.50 -8.11 6.49
C GLU A 490 -27.51 -8.34 7.61
N ARG A 491 -27.58 -9.55 8.19
CA ARG A 491 -28.43 -9.83 9.36
C ARG A 491 -27.83 -9.32 10.66
N ALA A 492 -26.49 -9.31 10.78
CA ALA A 492 -25.79 -8.72 11.92
C ALA A 492 -25.88 -7.19 11.93
N ALA A 493 -25.83 -6.54 10.75
CA ALA A 493 -25.95 -5.09 10.60
C ALA A 493 -27.35 -4.49 10.88
N ARG A 494 -28.36 -5.33 11.19
CA ARG A 494 -29.78 -4.93 11.36
C ARG A 494 -30.20 -4.68 12.80
N ARG A 495 -29.36 -4.95 13.79
CA ARG A 495 -29.68 -4.67 15.20
C ARG A 495 -29.10 -3.30 15.55
N ARG A 496 -29.87 -2.48 16.24
CA ARG A 496 -29.60 -1.08 16.64
C ARG A 496 -30.17 -0.87 18.03
N PRO A 497 -29.84 0.22 18.73
CA PRO A 497 -30.28 0.30 20.11
C PRO A 497 -31.78 0.25 20.26
N LEU A 498 -32.16 -0.57 21.22
CA LEU A 498 -33.48 -0.74 21.77
C LEU A 498 -33.29 -0.54 23.26
N ILE A 499 -34.17 0.18 23.93
CA ILE A 499 -34.26 0.12 25.38
C ILE A 499 -35.70 -0.22 25.70
N LEU A 500 -35.98 -1.42 26.17
CA LEU A 500 -37.27 -1.72 26.76
C LEU A 500 -37.20 -1.34 28.24
N CYS A 501 -38.11 -0.52 28.73
CA CYS A 501 -38.27 -0.26 30.16
C CYS A 501 -39.67 -0.69 30.62
N ARG A 502 -39.76 -1.56 31.61
CA ARG A 502 -41.00 -2.09 32.17
C ARG A 502 -41.15 -1.69 33.63
N PHE A 503 -42.29 -1.12 34.01
CA PHE A 503 -42.62 -0.91 35.43
C PHE A 503 -43.13 -2.21 36.07
N SER A 504 -42.64 -2.52 37.27
CA SER A 504 -42.95 -3.77 38.01
C SER A 504 -43.36 -3.47 39.44
N ALA A 505 -44.43 -4.10 39.93
CA ALA A 505 -44.93 -3.89 41.30
C ALA A 505 -44.26 -4.78 42.37
N GLU A 506 -43.50 -5.81 41.98
CA GLU A 506 -42.93 -6.79 42.90
C GLU A 506 -41.48 -6.45 43.27
N ARG A 507 -41.17 -6.33 44.57
CA ARG A 507 -39.78 -6.42 45.07
C ARG A 507 -39.25 -7.82 44.78
N ARG A 508 -38.57 -8.01 43.65
CA ARG A 508 -37.88 -9.27 43.37
C ARG A 508 -36.71 -9.43 44.35
N ARG A 509 -36.84 -10.35 45.31
CA ARG A 509 -35.68 -10.91 46.02
C ARG A 509 -34.78 -11.56 44.97
N HIS A 510 -33.51 -11.18 44.93
CA HIS A 510 -32.53 -11.70 43.96
C HIS A 510 -32.56 -13.24 43.93
N GLY A 511 -32.90 -13.79 42.78
CA GLY A 511 -32.79 -15.20 42.45
C GLY A 511 -32.46 -15.32 40.98
N CYS A 512 -31.25 -15.81 40.68
CA CYS A 512 -30.82 -16.17 39.33
C CYS A 512 -31.85 -17.04 38.60
N ALA A 513 -32.18 -16.67 37.37
CA ALA A 513 -32.44 -17.61 36.27
C ALA A 513 -32.43 -16.82 34.96
N GLY A 514 -31.43 -17.10 34.11
CA GLY A 514 -31.38 -16.58 32.75
C GLY A 514 -32.31 -17.37 31.82
N SER A 515 -32.91 -16.66 30.87
CA SER A 515 -33.17 -17.09 29.49
C SER A 515 -34.19 -16.14 28.86
N LEU A 516 -33.74 -15.31 27.93
CA LEU A 516 -34.28 -15.12 26.57
C LEU A 516 -33.54 -13.99 25.84
#